data_AF-A0A812HFB3-F1
#
_entry.id   AF-A0A812HFB3-F1
#
_cell.length_a   1.000
_cell.length_b   1.000
_cell.length_c   1.000
_cell.angle_alpha   90.00
_cell.angle_beta   90.00
_cell.angle_gamma   90.00
#
_symmetry.space_group_name_H-M   'P 1'
#
loop_
_entity.id
_entity.type
_entity.pdbx_description
1 polymer ?
#
loop_
_entity_poly.entity_id
_entity_poly.type
_entity_poly.pdbx_seq_one_letter_code
_entity_poly.pdbx_strand_id
1 'polypeptide(L)'
;MKALFQWLAEQDIKLPPSLVAELISIHEHYKYLNEQISTQDRKLKAITENNENAELLKSIPGVGDLTATLCVANISSPSNLVEVARWPHG
;
A
#
# COMPACT_ATOMS: atom_id res chain seq x y z
N MET A 1 -2.89 13.84 -2.43
CA MET A 1 -3.68 14.85 -3.16
C MET A 1 -3.74 16.26 -2.52
N LYS A 2 -3.44 16.46 -1.22
CA LYS A 2 -3.53 17.78 -0.57
C LYS A 2 -2.77 18.90 -1.28
N ALA A 3 -1.57 18.63 -1.79
CA ALA A 3 -0.75 19.63 -2.47
C ALA A 3 -1.39 20.18 -3.76
N LEU A 4 -2.11 19.35 -4.51
CA LEU A 4 -2.77 19.78 -5.74
C LEU A 4 -3.95 20.71 -5.43
N PHE A 5 -4.80 20.34 -4.48
CA PHE A 5 -5.91 21.20 -4.04
C PHE A 5 -5.41 22.50 -3.38
N GLN A 6 -4.32 22.43 -2.63
CA GLN A 6 -3.68 23.60 -2.02
C GLN A 6 -3.13 24.56 -3.09
N TRP A 7 -2.39 24.03 -4.07
CA TRP A 7 -1.90 24.81 -5.20
C TRP A 7 -3.06 25.43 -5.99
N LEU A 8 -4.15 24.69 -6.19
CA LEU A 8 -5.35 25.16 -6.86
C LEU A 8 -6.03 26.31 -6.11
N ALA A 9 -6.06 26.25 -4.77
CA ALA A 9 -6.63 27.30 -3.91
C ALA A 9 -5.78 28.57 -3.87
N GLU A 10 -4.48 28.46 -4.17
CA GLU A 10 -3.55 29.58 -4.30
C GLU A 10 -3.66 30.28 -5.67
N GLN A 11 -4.32 29.66 -6.66
CA GLN A 11 -4.58 30.29 -7.96
C GLN A 11 -5.87 31.11 -7.93
N ASP A 12 -5.82 32.35 -8.43
CA ASP A 12 -7.00 33.21 -8.61
C ASP A 12 -7.76 32.86 -9.90
N ILE A 13 -8.04 31.56 -10.10
CA ILE A 13 -8.68 31.04 -11.31
C ILE A 13 -10.04 30.43 -10.95
N LYS A 14 -11.10 30.92 -11.59
CA LYS A 14 -12.43 30.30 -11.48
C LYS A 14 -12.47 29.01 -12.29
N LEU A 15 -12.47 27.88 -11.59
CA LEU A 15 -12.56 26.57 -12.21
C LEU A 15 -13.98 26.29 -12.70
N PRO A 16 -14.14 25.64 -13.88
CA PRO A 16 -15.43 25.16 -14.32
C PRO A 16 -16.04 24.18 -13.29
N PRO A 17 -17.34 24.29 -12.97
CA PRO A 17 -17.99 23.38 -12.02
C PRO A 17 -17.87 21.90 -12.39
N SER A 18 -17.85 21.58 -13.69
CA SER A 18 -17.62 20.22 -14.19
C SER A 18 -16.25 19.67 -13.81
N LEU A 19 -15.20 20.49 -13.91
CA LEU A 19 -13.84 20.10 -13.53
C LEU A 19 -13.72 19.89 -12.02
N VAL A 20 -14.39 20.73 -11.22
CA VAL A 20 -14.43 20.58 -9.76
C VAL A 20 -15.12 19.27 -9.37
N ALA A 21 -16.24 18.93 -10.03
CA ALA A 21 -16.96 17.68 -9.78
C ALA A 21 -16.09 16.44 -10.08
N GLU A 22 -15.38 16.42 -11.20
CA GLU A 22 -14.45 15.33 -11.54
C GLU A 22 -13.30 15.24 -10.53
N LEU A 23 -12.74 16.37 -10.11
CA LEU A 23 -11.64 16.39 -9.15
C LEU A 23 -12.07 15.87 -7.77
N ILE A 24 -13.30 16.18 -7.34
CA ILE A 24 -13.90 15.63 -6.12
C ILE A 24 -14.07 14.11 -6.27
N SER A 25 -14.64 13.65 -7.37
CA SER A 25 -14.84 12.21 -7.66
C SER A 25 -13.53 11.42 -7.58
N ILE A 26 -12.46 11.93 -8.21
CA ILE A 26 -11.14 11.31 -8.17
C ILE A 26 -10.57 11.30 -6.74
N HIS A 27 -10.77 12.37 -5.98
CA HIS A 27 -10.30 12.45 -4.58
C HIS A 27 -11.03 11.48 -3.66
N GLU A 28 -12.33 11.32 -3.83
CA GLU A 28 -13.12 10.32 -3.11
C GLU A 28 -12.67 8.90 -3.47
N HIS A 29 -12.46 8.62 -4.75
CA HIS A 29 -11.98 7.31 -5.19
C HIS A 29 -10.58 7.00 -4.64
N TYR A 30 -9.67 7.97 -4.63
CA TYR A 30 -8.36 7.81 -4.02
C TYR A 30 -8.43 7.51 -2.52
N LYS A 31 -9.31 8.19 -1.77
CA LYS A 31 -9.53 7.89 -0.35
C LYS A 31 -10.03 6.46 -0.17
N TYR A 32 -11.01 6.04 -0.97
CA TYR A 32 -11.52 4.69 -0.95
C TYR A 32 -10.41 3.66 -1.18
N LEU A 33 -9.55 3.86 -2.19
CA LEU A 33 -8.42 2.97 -2.45
C LEU A 33 -7.45 2.89 -1.27
N ASN A 34 -7.14 4.03 -0.63
CA ASN A 34 -6.29 4.04 0.56
C ASN A 34 -6.90 3.27 1.74
N GLU A 35 -8.22 3.36 1.94
CA GLU A 35 -8.92 2.59 2.97
C GLU A 35 -8.89 1.09 2.68
N GLN A 36 -9.04 0.71 1.41
CA GLN A 36 -8.93 -0.68 0.97
C GLN A 36 -7.52 -1.20 1.24
N ILE A 37 -6.48 -0.51 0.75
CA ILE A 37 -5.07 -0.86 1.01
C ILE A 37 -4.82 -1.03 2.51
N SER A 38 -5.24 -0.05 3.33
CA SER A 38 -5.08 -0.12 4.79
C SER A 38 -5.79 -1.33 5.40
N THR A 39 -6.94 -1.73 4.83
CA THR A 39 -7.67 -2.93 5.25
C THR A 39 -6.92 -4.20 4.88
N GLN A 40 -6.26 -4.24 3.73
CA GLN A 40 -5.43 -5.36 3.32
C GLN A 40 -4.16 -5.46 4.15
N ASP A 41 -3.50 -4.34 4.44
CA ASP A 41 -2.31 -4.30 5.32
C ASP A 41 -2.61 -4.84 6.72
N ARG A 42 -3.77 -4.46 7.30
CA ARG A 42 -4.21 -5.03 8.59
C ARG A 42 -4.39 -6.55 8.54
N LYS A 43 -4.89 -7.09 7.41
CA LYS A 43 -5.03 -8.54 7.23
C LYS A 43 -3.66 -9.22 7.14
N LEU A 44 -2.72 -8.66 6.39
CA LEU A 44 -1.34 -9.17 6.28
C LEU A 44 -0.65 -9.20 7.65
N LYS A 45 -0.80 -8.11 8.43
CA LYS A 45 -0.29 -8.04 9.79
C LYS A 45 -0.87 -9.12 10.69
N ALA A 46 -2.19 -9.31 10.67
CA ALA A 46 -2.85 -10.35 11.45
C ALA A 46 -2.41 -11.78 11.05
N ILE A 47 -2.19 -12.03 9.75
CA ILE A 47 -1.65 -13.31 9.27
C ILE A 47 -0.24 -13.53 9.82
N THR A 48 0.57 -12.48 9.81
CA THR A 48 1.96 -12.55 10.26
C THR A 48 2.05 -12.79 11.78
N GLU A 49 1.29 -12.03 12.57
CA GLU A 49 1.25 -12.18 14.04
C GLU A 49 0.79 -13.58 14.49
N ASN A 50 -0.02 -14.26 13.66
CA ASN A 50 -0.54 -15.59 13.94
C ASN A 50 0.24 -16.72 13.23
N ASN A 51 1.43 -16.42 12.69
CA ASN A 51 2.28 -17.39 12.00
C ASN A 51 3.74 -17.28 12.47
N GLU A 52 4.20 -18.29 13.21
CA GLU A 52 5.55 -18.32 13.79
C GLU A 52 6.67 -18.18 12.75
N ASN A 53 6.49 -18.75 11.55
CA ASN A 53 7.46 -18.62 10.46
C ASN A 53 7.49 -17.19 9.90
N ALA A 54 6.33 -16.52 9.81
CA ALA A 54 6.25 -15.14 9.34
C ALA A 54 6.89 -14.17 10.36
N GLU A 55 6.66 -14.38 11.66
CA GLU A 55 7.33 -13.62 12.72
C GLU A 55 8.84 -13.83 12.72
N LEU A 56 9.30 -15.08 12.50
CA LEU A 56 10.74 -15.35 12.36
C LEU A 56 11.34 -14.62 11.16
N LEU A 57 10.65 -14.60 10.02
CA LEU A 57 11.12 -13.88 8.82
C LEU A 57 11.24 -12.37 9.06
N LYS A 58 10.35 -11.77 9.85
CA LYS A 58 10.44 -10.34 10.24
C LYS A 58 11.63 -9.99 11.13
N SER A 59 12.28 -10.98 11.75
CA SER A 59 13.53 -10.73 12.48
C SER A 59 14.70 -10.38 11.54
N ILE A 60 14.56 -10.64 10.23
CA ILE A 60 15.55 -10.30 9.22
C ILE A 60 15.44 -8.81 8.87
N PRO A 61 16.53 -8.03 8.97
CA PRO A 61 16.53 -6.63 8.57
C PRO A 61 16.05 -6.45 7.13
N GLY A 62 15.06 -5.58 6.93
CA GLY A 62 14.46 -5.31 5.61
C GLY A 62 13.28 -6.20 5.24
N VAL A 63 12.87 -7.15 6.10
CA VAL A 63 11.68 -7.99 5.90
C VAL A 63 10.53 -7.49 6.77
N GLY A 64 9.47 -6.97 6.13
CA GLY A 64 8.23 -6.53 6.78
C GLY A 64 7.07 -7.51 6.62
N ASP A 65 5.89 -7.16 7.16
CA ASP A 65 4.68 -8.03 7.16
C ASP A 65 4.29 -8.52 5.76
N LEU A 66 4.36 -7.64 4.74
CA LEU A 66 4.06 -7.99 3.35
C LEU A 66 5.01 -9.07 2.81
N THR A 67 6.32 -8.85 2.97
CA THR A 67 7.39 -9.74 2.50
C THR A 67 7.37 -11.07 3.24
N ALA A 68 7.17 -11.05 4.56
CA ALA A 68 7.06 -12.25 5.39
C ALA A 68 5.82 -13.08 5.01
N THR A 69 4.66 -12.43 4.83
CA THR A 69 3.42 -13.11 4.42
C THR A 69 3.56 -13.73 3.02
N LEU A 70 4.15 -13.00 2.07
CA LEU A 70 4.42 -13.49 0.72
C LEU A 70 5.34 -14.72 0.75
N CYS A 71 6.38 -14.67 1.57
CA CYS A 71 7.30 -15.79 1.74
C CYS A 71 6.57 -17.01 2.29
N VAL A 72 5.81 -16.87 3.38
CA VAL A 72 5.02 -17.98 3.95
C VAL A 72 4.02 -18.56 2.96
N ALA A 73 3.33 -17.71 2.18
CA ALA A 73 2.41 -18.16 1.14
C ALA A 73 3.12 -18.90 -0.01
N ASN A 74 4.38 -18.53 -0.30
CA ASN A 74 5.17 -19.08 -1.40
C ASN A 74 6.03 -20.30 -1.04
N ILE A 75 6.19 -20.66 0.24
CA ILE A 75 7.00 -21.82 0.68
C ILE A 75 6.46 -23.18 0.15
N SER A 76 5.35 -23.19 -0.60
CA SER A 76 5.00 -24.32 -1.47
C SER A 76 6.05 -24.62 -2.56
N SER A 77 7.00 -23.70 -2.84
CA SER A 77 8.14 -23.94 -3.75
C SER A 77 9.41 -23.14 -3.35
N PRO A 78 10.57 -23.81 -3.15
CA PRO A 78 11.84 -23.19 -2.75
C PRO A 78 12.38 -22.11 -3.70
N SER A 79 11.93 -22.08 -4.96
CA SER A 79 12.42 -21.14 -5.98
C SER A 79 12.01 -19.69 -5.73
N ASN A 80 10.97 -19.43 -4.93
CA ASN A 80 10.37 -18.10 -4.76
C ASN A 80 11.12 -17.20 -3.77
N LEU A 81 12.02 -17.75 -2.93
CA LEU A 81 12.83 -16.97 -1.99
C LEU A 81 13.79 -15.99 -2.70
N VAL A 82 14.25 -16.35 -3.90
CA VAL A 82 15.19 -15.54 -4.69
C VAL A 82 14.50 -14.32 -5.32
N GLU A 83 13.20 -14.40 -5.58
CA GLU A 83 12.43 -13.33 -6.22
C GLU A 83 12.03 -12.24 -5.23
N VAL A 84 11.68 -12.63 -4.00
CA VAL A 84 11.37 -11.70 -2.90
C VAL A 84 12.60 -10.88 -2.49
N ALA A 85 13.79 -11.47 -2.50
CA ALA A 85 15.05 -10.76 -2.24
C ALA A 85 15.46 -9.79 -3.37
N ARG A 86 14.78 -9.82 -4.52
CA ARG A 86 15.07 -8.98 -5.69
C ARG A 86 14.13 -7.77 -5.80
N TRP A 87 13.16 -7.61 -4.89
CA TRP A 87 12.33 -6.40 -4.85
C TRP A 87 13.18 -5.18 -4.50
N PRO A 88 13.17 -4.11 -5.33
CA PRO A 88 14.02 -2.96 -5.10
C PRO A 88 13.52 -2.22 -3.86
N HIS A 89 14.46 -1.87 -2.99
CA HIS A 89 14.24 -0.95 -1.88
C HIS A 89 13.50 0.29 -2.36
N GLY A 90 12.28 0.48 -1.85
CA GLY A 90 11.46 1.68 -1.95
C GLY A 90 11.12 2.16 -0.56
#